data_AF-A0A8T4NTS1-F1
#
_entry.id   AF-A0A8T4NTS1-F1
#
_cell.length_a   1.000
_cell.length_b   1.000
_cell.length_c   1.000
_cell.angle_alpha   90.00
_cell.angle_beta   90.00
_cell.angle_gamma   90.00
#
_symmetry.space_group_name_H-M   'P 1'
#
loop_
_entity.id
_entity.type
_entity.pdbx_description
1 polymer ?
#
loop_
_entity_poly.entity_id
_entity_poly.type
_entity_poly.pdbx_seq_one_letter_code
_entity_poly.pdbx_strand_id
1 'polypeptide(L)'
;MAGNKKVIEEEFTRYEKARILGARSLQLAMDAPILLKMTADEEEALNYDVLKIAEKEFEAHVLPITVRRPLPKRSEKHIKKLSDEEIKEKLEEQTKKELEEVDKIEGKKEEIEELEEKEIKEEGEIMEMAKPDDEENLSEETEGEEV
;
A
#
# COMPACT_ATOMS: atom_id res chain seq x y z
N MET A 1 -14.40 25.94 -34.75
CA MET A 1 -15.09 25.06 -33.78
C MET A 1 -14.49 25.34 -32.40
N ALA A 2 -15.20 26.08 -31.56
CA ALA A 2 -14.75 26.39 -30.21
C ALA A 2 -14.85 25.11 -29.37
N GLY A 3 -13.70 24.54 -28.99
CA GLY A 3 -13.67 23.38 -28.11
C GLY A 3 -14.36 23.71 -26.79
N ASN A 4 -15.32 22.86 -26.38
CA ASN A 4 -16.03 22.95 -25.12
C ASN A 4 -15.06 23.26 -23.97
N LYS A 5 -15.13 24.48 -23.46
CA LYS A 5 -14.36 24.92 -22.29
C LYS A 5 -15.00 24.22 -21.09
N LYS A 6 -14.43 23.08 -20.66
CA LYS A 6 -14.84 22.44 -19.41
C LYS A 6 -14.72 23.47 -18.29
N VAL A 7 -15.84 23.76 -17.65
CA VAL A 7 -15.92 24.66 -16.51
C VAL A 7 -15.12 23.99 -15.39
N ILE A 8 -13.99 24.58 -15.05
CA ILE A 8 -13.18 24.16 -13.91
C ILE A 8 -13.86 24.81 -12.70
N GLU A 9 -14.11 24.04 -11.63
CA GLU A 9 -14.74 24.56 -10.41
C GLU A 9 -14.05 25.85 -9.95
N GLU A 10 -14.83 26.85 -9.56
CA GLU A 10 -14.30 28.15 -9.11
C GLU A 10 -13.55 28.04 -7.78
N GLU A 11 -13.82 26.98 -7.01
CA GLU A 11 -13.18 26.73 -5.73
C GLU A 11 -11.84 26.01 -5.84
N PHE A 12 -10.98 26.20 -4.85
CA PHE A 12 -9.72 25.47 -4.71
C PHE A 12 -9.97 24.03 -4.25
N THR A 13 -9.32 23.08 -4.91
CA THR A 13 -9.30 21.67 -4.48
C THR A 13 -8.53 21.52 -3.16
N ARG A 14 -8.75 20.42 -2.43
CA ARG A 14 -8.02 20.12 -1.18
C ARG A 14 -6.49 20.16 -1.35
N TYR A 15 -6.00 19.75 -2.52
CA TYR A 15 -4.57 19.71 -2.83
C TYR A 15 -4.01 21.11 -3.08
N GLU A 16 -4.78 21.95 -3.76
CA GLU A 16 -4.42 23.34 -4.01
C GLU A 16 -4.42 24.13 -2.71
N LYS A 17 -5.45 23.99 -1.88
CA LYS A 17 -5.50 24.62 -0.54
C LYS A 17 -4.27 24.25 0.29
N ALA A 18 -3.96 22.96 0.40
CA ALA A 18 -2.79 22.49 1.14
C ALA A 18 -1.48 23.07 0.57
N ARG A 19 -1.34 23.14 -0.76
CA ARG A 19 -0.15 23.69 -1.41
C ARG A 19 -0.01 25.21 -1.20
N ILE A 20 -1.11 25.94 -1.26
CA ILE A 20 -1.15 27.40 -1.04
C ILE A 20 -0.74 27.70 0.41
N LEU A 21 -1.36 27.04 1.39
CA LEU A 21 -1.04 27.21 2.80
C LEU A 21 0.43 26.88 3.08
N GLY A 22 0.91 25.71 2.61
CA GLY A 22 2.31 25.33 2.82
C GLY A 22 3.31 26.30 2.18
N ALA A 23 3.03 26.79 0.96
CA ALA A 23 3.89 27.78 0.31
C ALA A 23 3.87 29.12 1.07
N ARG A 24 2.72 29.54 1.58
CA ARG A 24 2.58 30.79 2.32
C ARG A 24 3.23 30.72 3.71
N SER A 25 3.04 29.63 4.44
CA SER A 25 3.71 29.41 5.73
C SER A 25 5.23 29.43 5.58
N LEU A 26 5.76 28.87 4.49
CA LEU A 26 7.18 28.96 4.18
C LEU A 26 7.64 30.40 3.95
N GLN A 27 6.87 31.21 3.22
CA GLN A 27 7.19 32.63 3.03
C GLN A 27 7.24 33.38 4.37
N LEU A 28 6.25 33.16 5.24
CA LEU A 28 6.19 33.79 6.56
C LEU A 28 7.36 33.35 7.45
N ALA A 29 7.77 32.08 7.39
CA ALA A 29 8.96 31.57 8.09
C ALA A 29 10.27 32.20 7.57
N MET A 30 10.26 32.79 6.37
CA MET A 30 11.36 33.55 5.79
C MET A 30 11.16 35.07 5.96
N ASP A 31 10.46 35.48 7.02
CA ASP A 31 10.18 36.88 7.39
C ASP A 31 9.48 37.68 6.27
N ALA A 32 8.69 37.02 5.42
CA ALA A 32 7.84 37.73 4.46
C ALA A 32 6.76 38.54 5.18
N PRO A 33 6.35 39.69 4.64
CA PRO A 33 5.35 40.55 5.27
C PRO A 33 3.97 39.88 5.33
N ILE A 34 3.32 40.03 6.49
CA ILE A 34 1.92 39.68 6.72
C ILE A 34 1.03 40.74 6.04
N LEU A 35 0.07 40.30 5.24
CA LEU A 35 -0.83 41.14 4.45
C LEU A 35 -2.10 41.51 5.20
N LEU A 36 -2.47 40.73 6.22
CA LEU A 36 -3.63 40.98 7.07
C LEU A 36 -3.25 41.93 8.22
N LYS A 37 -4.12 42.89 8.52
CA LYS A 37 -3.95 43.77 9.69
C LYS A 37 -4.44 43.02 10.93
N MET A 38 -3.51 42.49 11.70
CA MET A 38 -3.78 41.83 12.98
C MET A 38 -3.55 42.85 14.11
N THR A 39 -4.30 42.75 15.20
CA THR A 39 -3.97 43.49 16.41
C THR A 39 -2.80 42.80 17.14
N ALA A 40 -2.04 43.55 17.94
CA ALA A 40 -0.92 42.97 18.70
C ALA A 40 -1.38 41.80 19.60
N ASP A 41 -2.58 41.90 20.17
CA ASP A 41 -3.20 40.84 20.98
C ASP A 41 -3.47 39.57 20.16
N GLU A 42 -3.81 39.69 18.87
CA GLU A 42 -4.07 38.56 17.97
C GLU A 42 -2.78 37.88 17.50
N GLU A 43 -1.70 38.64 17.30
CA GLU A 43 -0.38 38.11 16.96
C GLU A 43 0.21 37.32 18.13
N GLU A 44 0.09 37.87 19.34
CA GLU A 44 0.57 37.25 20.57
C GLU A 44 -0.28 36.00 20.92
N ALA A 45 -1.60 36.05 20.76
CA ALA A 45 -2.49 34.90 20.96
C ALA A 45 -2.21 33.73 20.00
N LEU A 46 -1.64 34.00 18.82
CA LEU A 46 -1.27 32.98 17.86
C LEU A 46 0.10 32.35 18.11
N ASN A 47 0.86 32.82 19.11
CA ASN A 47 2.24 32.43 19.37
C ASN A 47 3.12 32.50 18.11
N TYR A 48 2.82 33.42 17.18
CA TYR A 48 3.54 33.56 15.90
C TYR A 48 3.59 32.28 15.05
N ASP A 49 2.58 31.41 15.16
CA ASP A 49 2.48 30.21 14.33
C ASP A 49 2.21 30.56 12.86
N VAL A 50 3.21 30.35 12.01
CA VAL A 50 3.19 30.64 10.57
C VAL A 50 2.08 29.92 9.82
N LEU A 51 1.63 28.76 10.32
CA LEU A 51 0.55 28.01 9.66
C LEU A 51 -0.80 28.68 9.90
N LYS A 52 -1.08 29.05 11.15
CA LYS A 52 -2.33 29.74 11.51
C LYS A 52 -2.43 31.13 10.89
N ILE A 53 -1.31 31.84 10.77
CA ILE A 53 -1.27 33.14 10.09
C ILE A 53 -1.61 32.95 8.60
N ALA A 54 -1.00 31.96 7.94
CA ALA A 54 -1.31 31.65 6.54
C ALA A 54 -2.77 31.23 6.34
N GLU A 55 -3.38 30.49 7.28
CA GLU A 55 -4.80 30.14 7.26
C GLU A 55 -5.69 31.37 7.32
N LYS A 56 -5.44 32.29 8.26
CA LYS A 56 -6.19 33.55 8.37
C LYS A 56 -6.08 34.41 7.11
N GLU A 57 -4.88 34.52 6.52
CA GLU A 57 -4.70 35.25 5.26
C GLU A 57 -5.41 34.58 4.08
N PHE A 58 -5.43 33.24 4.04
CA PHE A 58 -6.16 32.49 3.03
C PHE A 58 -7.67 32.72 3.15
N GLU A 59 -8.23 32.65 4.36
CA GLU A 59 -9.66 32.91 4.64
C GLU A 59 -10.07 34.35 4.29
N ALA A 60 -9.17 35.31 4.49
CA ALA A 60 -9.39 36.71 4.11
C ALA A 60 -9.23 36.97 2.60
N HIS A 61 -8.86 35.96 1.80
CA HIS A 61 -8.66 36.06 0.34
C HIS A 61 -7.65 37.15 -0.07
N VAL A 62 -6.66 37.43 0.78
CA VAL A 62 -5.63 38.47 0.54
C VAL A 62 -4.34 37.92 -0.09
N LEU A 63 -4.21 36.59 -0.22
CA LEU A 63 -2.99 35.97 -0.71
C LEU A 63 -2.73 36.22 -2.20
N PRO A 64 -1.54 36.71 -2.59
CA PRO A 64 -1.17 36.96 -3.98
C PRO A 64 -0.71 35.67 -4.68
N ILE A 65 -1.48 34.59 -4.56
CA ILE A 65 -1.15 33.27 -5.12
C ILE A 65 -2.21 32.87 -6.12
N THR A 66 -1.79 32.57 -7.35
CA THR A 66 -2.69 32.08 -8.42
C THR A 66 -2.36 30.64 -8.77
N VAL A 67 -3.38 29.79 -8.84
CA VAL A 67 -3.21 28.39 -9.24
C VAL A 67 -3.37 28.24 -10.74
N ARG A 68 -2.33 27.75 -11.42
CA ARG A 68 -2.40 27.39 -12.83
C ARG A 68 -2.85 25.95 -12.98
N ARG A 69 -4.00 25.73 -13.65
CA ARG A 69 -4.56 24.39 -13.92
C ARG A 69 -4.35 23.99 -15.40
N PRO A 70 -3.17 23.47 -15.78
CA PRO A 70 -2.95 23.03 -17.15
C PRO A 70 -3.80 21.77 -17.44
N LEU A 71 -4.61 21.84 -18.50
CA LEU A 71 -5.30 20.66 -19.00
C LEU A 71 -4.30 19.70 -19.67
N PRO A 72 -4.58 18.38 -19.64
CA PRO A 72 -3.75 17.41 -20.35
C PRO A 72 -3.69 17.81 -21.83
N LYS A 73 -2.47 18.02 -22.33
CA LYS A 73 -2.22 18.23 -23.76
C LYS A 73 -1.97 16.88 -24.41
N ARG A 74 -2.55 16.67 -25.59
CA ARG A 74 -2.23 15.49 -26.41
C ARG A 74 -0.75 15.57 -26.78
N SER A 75 0.04 14.61 -26.33
CA SER A 75 1.44 14.48 -26.75
C SER A 75 1.51 13.63 -28.01
N GLU A 76 2.16 14.12 -29.07
CA GLU A 76 2.39 13.38 -30.33
C GLU A 76 3.48 12.29 -30.21
N LYS A 77 3.76 11.84 -28.98
CA LYS A 77 4.68 10.72 -28.79
C LYS A 77 4.06 9.52 -29.48
N HIS A 78 4.72 9.02 -30.53
CA HIS A 78 4.45 7.70 -31.07
C HIS A 78 4.78 6.69 -29.97
N ILE A 79 3.79 6.39 -29.13
CA ILE A 79 3.85 5.23 -28.26
C ILE A 79 3.98 4.05 -29.22
N LYS A 80 5.14 3.37 -29.20
CA LYS A 80 5.29 2.08 -29.86
C LYS A 80 4.28 1.17 -29.18
N LYS A 81 3.10 1.04 -29.78
CA LYS A 81 2.19 -0.05 -29.43
C LYS A 81 2.94 -1.31 -29.82
N LEU A 82 3.05 -2.26 -28.88
CA LEU A 82 3.56 -3.58 -29.19
C LEU A 82 2.76 -4.10 -30.39
N SER A 83 3.42 -4.73 -31.36
CA SER A 83 2.71 -5.39 -32.45
C SER A 83 1.80 -6.47 -31.86
N ASP A 84 0.72 -6.81 -32.56
CA ASP A 84 -0.21 -7.85 -32.10
C ASP A 84 0.51 -9.19 -31.86
N GLU A 85 1.62 -9.43 -32.58
CA GLU A 85 2.53 -10.57 -32.42
C GLU A 85 3.28 -10.52 -31.07
N GLU A 86 3.87 -9.38 -30.70
CA GLU A 86 4.60 -9.21 -29.44
C GLU A 86 3.66 -9.33 -28.21
N ILE A 87 2.40 -8.93 -28.36
CA ILE A 87 1.37 -9.09 -27.32
C ILE A 87 1.03 -10.58 -27.15
N LYS A 88 0.85 -11.29 -28.25
CA LYS A 88 0.52 -12.71 -28.24
C LYS A 88 1.65 -13.55 -27.67
N GLU A 89 2.89 -13.27 -28.06
CA GLU A 89 4.08 -13.96 -27.54
C GLU A 89 4.22 -13.78 -26.02
N LYS A 90 3.98 -12.58 -25.49
CA LYS A 90 4.00 -12.33 -24.04
C LYS A 90 2.87 -13.05 -23.30
N LEU A 91 1.68 -13.14 -23.88
CA LEU A 91 0.55 -13.89 -23.32
C LEU A 91 0.84 -15.39 -23.31
N GLU A 92 1.43 -15.92 -24.38
CA GLU A 92 1.84 -17.33 -24.47
C GLU A 92 2.98 -17.64 -23.48
N GLU A 93 3.93 -16.73 -23.26
CA GLU A 93 4.95 -16.89 -22.21
C GLU A 93 4.36 -16.85 -20.80
N GLN A 94 3.41 -15.96 -20.53
CA GLN A 94 2.75 -15.85 -19.22
C GLN A 94 1.94 -17.12 -18.91
N THR A 95 1.14 -17.59 -19.87
CA THR A 95 0.35 -18.82 -19.70
C THR A 95 1.21 -20.07 -19.51
N LYS A 96 2.36 -20.18 -20.21
CA LYS A 96 3.32 -21.27 -19.99
C LYS A 96 3.92 -21.25 -18.58
N LYS A 97 4.30 -20.07 -18.07
CA LYS A 97 4.83 -19.92 -16.72
C LYS A 97 3.80 -20.29 -15.67
N GLU A 98 2.55 -19.85 -15.84
CA GLU A 98 1.44 -20.21 -14.95
C GLU A 98 1.17 -21.72 -14.96
N LEU A 99 1.18 -22.37 -16.13
CA LEU A 99 1.05 -23.83 -16.23
C LEU A 99 2.19 -24.58 -15.55
N GLU A 100 3.44 -24.18 -15.78
CA GLU A 100 4.60 -24.78 -15.11
C GLU A 100 4.59 -24.60 -13.59
N GLU A 101 4.00 -23.52 -13.08
CA GLU A 101 3.80 -23.32 -11.64
C GLU A 101 2.69 -24.22 -11.09
N VAL A 102 1.59 -24.38 -11.82
CA VAL A 102 0.50 -25.29 -11.45
C VAL A 102 0.98 -26.74 -11.40
N ASP A 103 1.72 -27.21 -12.43
CA ASP A 103 2.26 -28.58 -12.48
C ASP A 103 3.20 -28.85 -11.28
N LYS A 104 4.01 -27.85 -10.87
CA LYS A 104 4.87 -27.97 -9.68
C LYS A 104 4.10 -28.02 -8.38
N ILE A 105 2.95 -27.33 -8.30
CA ILE A 105 2.08 -27.35 -7.12
C ILE A 105 1.38 -28.71 -7.04
N GLU A 106 0.90 -29.23 -8.17
CA GLU A 106 0.22 -30.52 -8.24
C GLU A 106 1.15 -31.68 -7.87
N GLY A 107 2.37 -31.71 -8.43
CA GLY A 107 3.36 -32.73 -8.04
C GLY A 107 3.76 -32.69 -6.56
N LYS A 108 3.88 -31.49 -5.98
CA LYS A 108 4.10 -31.35 -4.52
C LYS A 108 2.92 -31.85 -3.70
N LYS A 109 1.70 -31.68 -4.19
CA LYS A 109 0.48 -32.15 -3.51
C LYS A 109 0.42 -33.68 -3.53
N GLU A 110 0.75 -34.31 -4.65
CA GLU A 110 0.84 -35.77 -4.78
C GLU A 110 1.92 -36.36 -3.84
N GLU A 111 3.10 -35.73 -3.76
CA GLU A 111 4.16 -36.16 -2.83
C GLU A 111 3.71 -36.07 -1.36
N ILE A 112 2.95 -35.04 -0.99
CA ILE A 112 2.41 -34.88 0.37
C ILE A 112 1.36 -35.96 0.65
N GLU A 113 0.43 -36.21 -0.28
CA GLU A 113 -0.60 -37.26 -0.12
C GLU A 113 0.03 -38.66 0.03
N GLU A 114 1.08 -38.98 -0.75
CA GLU A 114 1.82 -40.24 -0.59
C GLU A 114 2.52 -40.39 0.76
N LEU A 115 3.03 -39.29 1.32
CA LEU A 115 3.66 -39.29 2.65
C LEU A 115 2.61 -39.47 3.75
N GLU A 116 1.49 -38.76 3.67
CA GLU A 116 0.36 -38.92 4.60
C GLU A 116 -0.19 -40.35 4.56
N GLU A 117 -0.33 -40.96 3.38
CA GLU A 117 -0.76 -42.37 3.26
C GLU A 117 0.23 -43.36 3.89
N LYS A 118 1.54 -43.07 3.83
CA LYS A 118 2.58 -43.89 4.47
C LYS A 118 2.54 -43.73 5.99
N GLU A 119 2.44 -42.50 6.49
CA GLU A 119 2.31 -42.21 7.92
C GLU A 119 1.05 -42.86 8.52
N ILE A 120 -0.10 -42.78 7.84
CA ILE A 120 -1.35 -43.43 8.30
C ILE A 120 -1.21 -44.96 8.35
N LYS A 121 -0.51 -45.57 7.37
CA LYS A 121 -0.25 -47.02 7.38
C LYS A 121 0.67 -47.43 8.53
N GLU A 122 1.74 -46.67 8.76
CA GLU A 122 2.64 -46.88 9.89
C GLU A 122 1.91 -46.72 11.24
N GLU A 123 1.13 -45.66 11.44
CA GLU A 123 0.31 -45.45 12.65
C GLU A 123 -0.74 -46.56 12.85
N GLY A 124 -1.38 -47.02 11.76
CA GLY A 124 -2.33 -48.12 11.79
C GLY A 124 -1.69 -49.46 12.19
N GLU A 125 -0.49 -49.74 11.69
CA GLU A 125 0.30 -50.92 12.09
C GLU A 125 0.70 -50.84 13.57
N ILE A 126 1.06 -49.65 14.09
CA ILE A 126 1.39 -49.45 15.50
C ILE A 126 0.16 -49.72 16.40
N MET A 127 -1.03 -49.28 15.98
CA MET A 127 -2.29 -49.51 16.70
C MET A 127 -2.71 -50.99 16.69
N GLU A 128 -2.47 -51.72 15.60
CA GLU A 128 -2.73 -53.17 15.50
C GLU A 128 -1.76 -54.00 16.36
N MET A 129 -0.53 -53.52 16.53
CA MET A 129 0.49 -54.16 17.35
C MET A 129 0.25 -53.95 18.87
N ALA A 130 -0.41 -52.85 19.27
CA ALA A 130 -0.67 -52.50 20.66
C ALA A 130 -1.78 -53.39 21.25
N LYS A 131 -1.41 -54.32 22.14
CA LYS A 131 -2.38 -55.13 22.88
C LYS A 131 -2.78 -54.39 24.17
N PRO A 132 -4.03 -54.49 24.64
CA PRO A 132 -4.45 -53.85 25.89
C PRO A 132 -3.68 -54.35 27.12
N ASP A 133 -3.00 -55.50 27.04
CA ASP A 133 -2.14 -56.03 28.11
C ASP A 133 -0.76 -55.36 28.17
N ASP A 134 -0.34 -54.61 27.14
CA ASP A 134 0.98 -53.94 27.13
C ASP A 134 1.02 -52.67 28.02
N GLU A 135 -0.13 -52.21 28.55
CA GLU A 135 -0.17 -51.16 29.60
C GLU A 135 0.19 -51.68 31.00
N GLU A 136 0.16 -53.01 31.26
CA GLU A 136 0.44 -53.54 32.61
C GLU A 136 1.93 -53.53 33.00
N ASN A 137 2.83 -53.08 32.12
CA ASN A 137 4.28 -53.10 32.38
C ASN A 137 4.92 -51.71 32.50
N LEU A 138 4.18 -50.70 32.97
CA LEU A 138 4.72 -49.37 33.31
C LEU A 138 4.92 -49.14 34.83
N SER A 139 4.82 -50.18 35.67
CA SER A 139 5.02 -50.04 37.12
C SER A 139 6.29 -50.69 37.68
N GLU A 140 7.17 -51.28 36.86
CA GLU A 140 8.45 -51.82 37.32
C GLU A 140 9.55 -51.40 36.34
N GLU A 141 10.62 -50.78 36.85
CA GLU A 141 11.73 -50.08 36.15
C GLU A 141 11.41 -48.59 35.84
N THR A 142 11.74 -47.60 36.68
CA THR A 142 13.05 -47.36 37.31
C THR A 142 12.90 -46.60 38.64
N GLU A 143 13.02 -47.32 39.76
CA GLU A 143 13.70 -46.77 40.94
C GLU A 143 15.21 -46.77 40.62
N GLY A 144 15.86 -45.61 40.68
CA GLY A 144 17.32 -45.53 40.78
C GLY A 144 18.03 -44.69 39.71
N GLU A 145 17.93 -43.36 39.83
CA GLU A 145 19.12 -42.50 39.68
C GLU A 145 18.90 -41.20 40.47
N GLU A 146 19.18 -41.25 41.77
CA GLU A 146 19.50 -40.06 42.58
C GLU A 146 21.00 -39.76 42.41
N VAL A 147 21.34 -38.62 41.78
CA VAL A 147 22.43 -37.69 42.18
C VAL A 147 22.10 -36.28 41.71
#